data_AF-A0A6A7KFE3-F1
#
_entry.id   AF-A0A6A7KFE3-F1
#
_cell.length_a   1.000
_cell.length_b   1.000
_cell.length_c   1.000
_cell.angle_alpha   90.00
_cell.angle_beta   90.00
_cell.angle_gamma   90.00
#
_symmetry.space_group_name_H-M   'P 1'
#
loop_
_entity.id
_entity.type
_entity.pdbx_description
1 polymer ?
#
loop_
_entity_poly.entity_id
_entity_poly.type
_entity_poly.pdbx_seq_one_letter_code
_entity_poly.pdbx_strand_id
1 'polypeptide(L)'
;MRVCILYDSKHGTTEKVARAIKEAIEGYASVEAYKVHEITTLEDCELVIVGAPIYYERPLRSVLEFLEEHSDELKKKKVAIFVVCFAVAFGSLVRWHIQNYYIKPLKERIPGEIVGTLVLRGGIGNIGEGEIEKAKRWAFRLLDF
;
A
#
# COMPACT_ATOMS: atom_id res chain seq x y z
N MET A 1 -5.65 -15.07 -10.25
CA MET A 1 -5.49 -13.61 -10.32
C MET A 1 -4.03 -13.22 -10.24
N ARG A 2 -3.62 -12.16 -10.95
CA ARG A 2 -2.28 -11.54 -10.83
C ARG A 2 -2.33 -10.31 -9.92
N VAL A 3 -1.54 -10.32 -8.85
CA VAL A 3 -1.46 -9.27 -7.83
C VAL A 3 -0.09 -8.60 -7.90
N CYS A 4 -0.09 -7.28 -8.01
CA CYS A 4 1.12 -6.46 -8.01
C CYS A 4 1.16 -5.59 -6.76
N ILE A 5 2.12 -5.84 -5.88
CA ILE A 5 2.35 -5.06 -4.66
C ILE A 5 3.40 -4.01 -4.97
N LEU A 6 2.97 -2.76 -5.06
CA LEU A 6 3.80 -1.62 -5.43
C LEU A 6 4.08 -0.81 -4.19
N TYR A 7 5.34 -0.54 -3.89
CA TYR A 7 5.70 0.21 -2.70
C TYR A 7 6.93 1.07 -2.91
N ASP A 8 7.21 1.93 -1.94
CA ASP A 8 8.57 2.45 -1.75
C ASP A 8 8.88 2.51 -0.25
N SER A 9 10.15 2.64 0.11
CA SER A 9 10.62 2.53 1.49
C SER A 9 12.00 3.15 1.63
N LYS A 10 12.15 4.14 2.52
CA LYS A 10 13.49 4.70 2.85
C LYS A 10 14.25 3.86 3.87
N HIS A 11 13.54 3.20 4.79
CA HIS A 11 14.13 2.51 5.95
C HIS A 11 13.68 1.06 6.09
N GLY A 12 13.15 0.44 5.03
CA GLY A 12 12.76 -0.96 5.01
C GLY A 12 11.43 -1.31 5.69
N THR A 13 10.80 -0.41 6.46
CA THR A 13 9.55 -0.74 7.18
C THR A 13 8.40 -1.09 6.23
N THR A 14 8.14 -0.26 5.21
CA THR A 14 7.08 -0.55 4.23
C THR A 14 7.40 -1.78 3.39
N GLU A 15 8.68 -1.99 3.07
CA GLU A 15 9.15 -3.18 2.35
C GLU A 15 8.88 -4.46 3.14
N LYS A 16 9.13 -4.48 4.47
CA LYS A 16 8.79 -5.61 5.33
C LYS A 16 7.29 -5.93 5.28
N VAL A 17 6.42 -4.92 5.24
CA VAL A 17 4.97 -5.12 5.08
C VAL A 17 4.65 -5.70 3.71
N ALA A 18 5.20 -5.12 2.63
CA ALA A 18 4.96 -5.59 1.27
C ALA A 18 5.38 -7.06 1.09
N ARG A 19 6.56 -7.44 1.60
CA ARG A 19 7.04 -8.83 1.61
C ARG A 19 6.13 -9.75 2.43
N ALA A 20 5.73 -9.33 3.63
CA ALA A 20 4.85 -10.13 4.47
C ALA A 20 3.45 -10.33 3.86
N ILE A 21 2.95 -9.32 3.12
CA ILE A 21 1.73 -9.47 2.32
C ILE A 21 1.96 -10.50 1.22
N LYS A 22 3.03 -10.36 0.41
CA LYS A 22 3.38 -11.31 -0.66
C LYS A 22 3.39 -12.74 -0.15
N GLU A 23 4.21 -13.01 0.88
CA GLU A 23 4.37 -14.34 1.50
C GLU A 23 3.04 -14.92 1.99
N ALA A 24 2.11 -14.09 2.46
CA ALA A 24 0.82 -14.58 2.95
C ALA A 24 -0.11 -15.04 1.82
N ILE A 25 -0.08 -14.40 0.66
CA ILE A 25 -1.05 -14.64 -0.42
C ILE A 25 -0.46 -15.31 -1.67
N GLU A 26 0.85 -15.51 -1.76
CA GLU A 26 1.50 -16.14 -2.93
C GLU A 26 1.14 -17.62 -3.13
N GLY A 27 0.61 -18.30 -2.10
CA GLY A 27 0.03 -19.64 -2.23
C GLY A 27 -1.35 -19.68 -2.89
N TYR A 28 -2.00 -18.51 -3.10
CA TYR A 28 -3.39 -18.40 -3.54
C TYR A 28 -3.55 -17.56 -4.83
N ALA A 29 -2.51 -16.82 -5.22
CA ALA A 29 -2.48 -15.96 -6.39
C ALA A 29 -1.05 -15.86 -6.96
N SER A 30 -0.92 -15.38 -8.20
CA SER A 30 0.39 -14.96 -8.73
C SER A 30 0.70 -13.59 -8.18
N VAL A 31 1.65 -13.49 -7.26
CA VAL A 31 1.93 -12.26 -6.50
C VAL A 31 3.37 -11.82 -6.70
N GLU A 32 3.55 -10.59 -7.14
CA GLU A 32 4.86 -9.96 -7.22
C GLU A 32 4.90 -8.63 -6.47
N ALA A 33 6.06 -8.31 -5.90
CA ALA A 33 6.29 -7.10 -5.15
C ALA A 33 7.42 -6.29 -5.78
N TYR A 34 7.15 -5.04 -6.10
CA TYR A 34 8.06 -4.13 -6.78
C TYR A 34 8.19 -2.84 -6.01
N LYS A 35 9.40 -2.30 -5.96
CA LYS A 35 9.51 -0.86 -5.76
C LYS A 35 8.92 -0.15 -6.97
N VAL A 36 8.31 1.01 -6.76
CA VAL A 36 7.66 1.78 -7.84
C VAL A 36 8.58 2.08 -9.03
N HIS A 37 9.90 2.16 -8.83
CA HIS A 37 10.88 2.41 -9.90
C HIS A 37 11.36 1.13 -10.62
N GLU A 38 10.90 -0.05 -10.22
CA GLU A 38 11.31 -1.35 -10.80
C GLU A 38 10.30 -1.88 -11.83
N ILE A 39 9.17 -1.20 -11.99
CA ILE A 39 8.08 -1.61 -12.89
C ILE A 39 7.68 -0.45 -13.79
N THR A 40 7.41 -0.76 -15.05
CA THR A 40 7.08 0.24 -16.09
C THR A 40 5.66 0.09 -16.65
N THR A 41 4.92 -0.94 -16.23
CA THR A 41 3.54 -1.18 -16.67
C THR A 41 2.78 -2.06 -15.68
N LEU A 42 1.47 -1.85 -15.58
CA LEU A 42 0.49 -2.59 -14.80
C LEU A 42 -0.50 -3.38 -15.67
N GLU A 43 -0.25 -3.51 -16.97
CA GLU A 43 -1.15 -4.14 -17.94
C GLU A 43 -1.66 -5.50 -17.47
N ASP A 44 -0.75 -6.37 -17.02
CA ASP A 44 -1.06 -7.73 -16.60
C ASP A 44 -1.59 -7.84 -15.15
N CYS A 45 -1.53 -6.78 -14.36
CA CYS A 45 -1.98 -6.80 -12.96
C CYS A 45 -3.51 -6.71 -12.92
N GLU A 46 -4.18 -7.57 -12.17
CA GLU A 46 -5.64 -7.48 -11.93
C GLU A 46 -5.93 -6.68 -10.65
N LEU A 47 -5.15 -6.96 -9.60
CA LEU A 47 -5.18 -6.27 -8.31
C LEU A 47 -3.84 -5.56 -8.09
N VAL A 48 -3.90 -4.26 -7.78
CA VAL A 48 -2.73 -3.46 -7.42
C VAL A 48 -2.81 -3.09 -5.94
N ILE A 49 -1.81 -3.49 -5.16
CA ILE A 49 -1.70 -3.13 -3.74
C ILE A 49 -0.62 -2.07 -3.58
N VAL A 50 -0.99 -0.86 -3.19
CA VAL A 50 -0.08 0.29 -3.08
C VAL A 50 0.33 0.53 -1.63
N GLY A 51 1.62 0.43 -1.35
CA GLY A 51 2.24 0.65 -0.05
C GLY A 51 2.99 1.97 0.04
N ALA A 52 2.50 2.91 0.85
CA ALA A 52 3.15 4.21 1.01
C ALA A 52 3.66 4.43 2.45
N PRO A 53 4.96 4.68 2.66
CA PRO A 53 5.44 5.23 3.93
C PRO A 53 5.05 6.71 4.03
N ILE A 54 4.81 7.15 5.27
CA ILE A 54 4.59 8.56 5.57
C ILE A 54 5.88 9.19 6.10
N TYR A 55 6.35 10.23 5.39
CA TYR A 55 7.49 11.05 5.80
C TYR A 55 7.11 12.52 5.74
N TYR A 56 7.50 13.28 6.76
CA TYR A 56 7.16 14.72 6.87
C TYR A 56 5.66 14.97 6.63
N GLU A 57 4.80 14.18 7.29
CA GLU A 57 3.33 14.29 7.24
C GLU A 57 2.71 14.09 5.84
N ARG A 58 3.40 13.39 4.93
CA ARG A 58 2.90 13.10 3.57
C ARG A 58 3.30 11.70 3.10
N PRO A 59 2.52 11.07 2.20
CA PRO A 59 2.99 9.90 1.46
C PRO A 59 4.29 10.22 0.74
N LEU A 60 5.18 9.23 0.67
CA LEU A 60 6.43 9.38 -0.04
C LEU A 60 6.19 9.75 -1.51
N ARG A 61 6.89 10.79 -1.97
CA ARG A 61 6.65 11.44 -3.27
C ARG A 61 6.73 10.49 -4.46
N SER A 62 7.68 9.56 -4.46
CA SER A 62 7.83 8.53 -5.50
C SER A 62 6.57 7.69 -5.70
N VAL A 63 5.85 7.38 -4.62
CA VAL A 63 4.57 6.64 -4.72
C VAL A 63 3.48 7.52 -5.32
N LEU A 64 3.45 8.81 -4.99
CA LEU A 64 2.47 9.74 -5.57
C LEU A 64 2.72 9.96 -7.07
N GLU A 65 3.99 10.15 -7.46
CA GLU A 65 4.40 10.31 -8.86
C GLU A 65 4.07 9.05 -9.67
N PHE A 66 4.36 7.87 -9.13
CA PHE A 66 3.99 6.60 -9.76
C PHE A 66 2.48 6.49 -10.03
N LEU A 67 1.63 6.87 -9.06
CA LEU A 67 0.18 6.82 -9.25
C LEU A 67 -0.30 7.81 -10.33
N GLU A 68 0.34 8.97 -10.43
CA GLU A 68 0.04 9.96 -11.47
C GLU A 68 0.46 9.45 -12.85
N GLU A 69 1.66 8.88 -12.97
CA GLU A 69 2.23 8.33 -14.21
C GLU A 69 1.42 7.14 -14.74
N HIS A 70 0.96 6.25 -13.86
CA HIS A 70 0.19 5.05 -14.22
C HIS A 70 -1.33 5.23 -14.11
N SER A 71 -1.82 6.48 -13.99
CA SER A 71 -3.23 6.79 -13.78
C SER A 71 -4.16 6.15 -14.82
N ASP A 72 -3.76 6.16 -16.10
CA ASP A 72 -4.55 5.56 -17.18
C ASP A 72 -4.69 4.04 -17.06
N GLU A 73 -3.62 3.34 -16.66
CA GLU A 73 -3.66 1.90 -16.44
C GLU A 73 -4.54 1.56 -15.23
N LEU A 74 -4.43 2.35 -14.15
CA LEU A 74 -5.18 2.17 -12.91
C LEU A 74 -6.70 2.31 -13.09
N LYS A 75 -7.20 3.03 -14.10
CA LYS A 75 -8.65 3.22 -14.37
C LYS A 75 -9.44 1.91 -14.42
N LYS A 76 -8.81 0.82 -14.87
CA LYS A 76 -9.46 -0.48 -15.08
C LYS A 76 -9.06 -1.52 -14.02
N LYS A 77 -8.37 -1.11 -12.94
CA LYS A 77 -7.82 -2.02 -11.94
C LYS A 77 -8.56 -1.89 -10.62
N LYS A 78 -8.58 -2.99 -9.86
CA LYS A 78 -8.87 -2.96 -8.43
C LYS A 78 -7.62 -2.53 -7.71
N VAL A 79 -7.74 -1.57 -6.81
CA VAL A 79 -6.62 -0.98 -6.09
C VAL A 79 -6.86 -1.06 -4.59
N ALA A 80 -5.88 -1.56 -3.86
CA ALA A 80 -5.87 -1.54 -2.41
C ALA A 80 -4.72 -0.67 -1.92
N ILE A 81 -4.90 0.04 -0.81
CA ILE A 81 -3.88 0.97 -0.29
C ILE A 81 -3.51 0.55 1.13
N PHE A 82 -2.23 0.45 1.43
CA PHE A 82 -1.77 0.46 2.80
C PHE A 82 -0.78 1.60 3.06
N VAL A 83 -0.87 2.21 4.24
CA VAL A 83 0.07 3.22 4.70
C VAL A 83 0.73 2.77 5.99
N VAL A 84 2.03 3.03 6.10
CA VAL A 84 2.81 2.78 7.32
C VAL A 84 3.21 4.13 7.91
N CYS A 85 2.76 4.41 9.13
CA CYS A 85 3.07 5.68 9.79
C CYS A 85 3.17 5.55 11.30
N PHE A 86 3.99 6.44 11.90
CA PHE A 86 4.13 6.51 13.35
C PHE A 86 2.93 7.19 14.01
N ALA A 87 2.21 8.06 13.28
CA ALA A 87 1.10 8.86 13.80
C ALA A 87 0.04 8.03 14.53
N VAL A 88 -0.19 6.76 14.12
CA VAL A 88 -1.11 5.83 14.80
C VAL A 88 -0.82 5.69 16.30
N ALA A 89 0.43 5.91 16.74
CA ALA A 89 0.81 5.90 18.15
C ALA A 89 0.06 6.94 19.01
N PHE A 90 -0.49 8.00 18.41
CA PHE A 90 -1.24 9.06 19.10
C PHE A 90 -2.75 8.77 19.21
N GLY A 91 -3.20 7.56 18.88
CA GLY A 91 -4.57 7.11 19.11
C GLY A 91 -5.60 7.70 18.14
N SER A 92 -6.86 7.79 18.59
CA SER A 92 -8.00 8.15 17.73
C SER A 92 -8.00 9.60 17.25
N LEU A 93 -7.35 10.50 17.98
CA LEU A 93 -7.32 11.95 17.69
C LEU A 93 -6.69 12.26 16.33
N VAL A 94 -5.71 11.46 15.90
CA VAL A 94 -5.02 11.66 14.62
C VAL A 94 -5.75 11.02 13.43
N ARG A 95 -6.88 10.34 13.65
CA ARG A 95 -7.57 9.61 12.57
C ARG A 95 -7.97 10.53 11.43
N TRP A 96 -8.56 11.70 11.74
CA TRP A 96 -8.94 12.67 10.73
C TRP A 96 -7.72 13.15 9.92
N HIS A 97 -6.59 13.38 10.60
CA HIS A 97 -5.35 13.81 9.97
C HIS A 97 -4.80 12.74 9.02
N ILE A 98 -4.71 11.48 9.48
CA ILE A 98 -4.30 10.34 8.65
C ILE A 98 -5.19 10.21 7.41
N GLN A 99 -6.51 10.35 7.56
CA GLN A 99 -7.43 10.24 6.43
C GLN A 99 -7.21 11.37 5.41
N ASN A 100 -7.08 12.62 5.86
CA ASN A 100 -6.99 13.77 4.96
C ASN A 100 -5.62 14.01 4.35
N TYR A 101 -4.54 13.71 5.08
CA TYR A 101 -3.18 14.03 4.65
C TYR A 101 -2.42 12.81 4.13
N TYR A 102 -2.80 11.58 4.52
CA TYR A 102 -2.05 10.38 4.14
C TYR A 102 -2.84 9.54 3.12
N ILE A 103 -4.10 9.25 3.43
CA ILE A 103 -4.94 8.39 2.57
C ILE A 103 -5.51 9.16 1.38
N LYS A 104 -6.12 10.33 1.64
CA LYS A 104 -6.79 11.11 0.59
C LYS A 104 -5.88 11.45 -0.59
N PRO A 105 -4.61 11.88 -0.42
CA PRO A 105 -3.75 12.17 -1.56
C PRO A 105 -3.44 10.95 -2.45
N LEU A 106 -3.40 9.73 -1.87
CA LEU A 106 -3.26 8.49 -2.63
C LEU A 106 -4.56 8.18 -3.39
N LYS A 107 -5.71 8.26 -2.71
CA LYS A 107 -7.02 8.00 -3.32
C LYS A 107 -7.33 8.92 -4.50
N GLU A 108 -7.04 10.22 -4.38
CA GLU A 108 -7.29 11.21 -5.43
C GLU A 108 -6.48 10.96 -6.71
N ARG A 109 -5.40 10.17 -6.63
CA ARG A 109 -4.55 9.76 -7.77
C ARG A 109 -4.91 8.40 -8.33
N ILE A 110 -5.88 7.71 -7.74
CA ILE A 110 -6.32 6.38 -8.18
C ILE A 110 -7.71 6.54 -8.81
N PRO A 111 -7.80 6.60 -10.15
CA PRO A 111 -9.10 6.69 -10.84
C PRO A 111 -9.83 5.34 -10.91
N GLY A 112 -9.17 4.24 -10.55
CA GLY A 112 -9.75 2.90 -10.48
C GLY A 112 -10.59 2.62 -9.24
N GLU A 113 -11.09 1.39 -9.14
CA GLU A 113 -11.88 0.96 -7.99
C GLU A 113 -10.99 0.73 -6.77
N ILE A 114 -11.24 1.48 -5.69
CA ILE A 114 -10.50 1.30 -4.43
C ILE A 114 -11.22 0.27 -3.56
N VAL A 115 -10.72 -0.96 -3.55
CA VAL A 115 -11.34 -2.12 -2.87
C VAL A 115 -10.95 -2.24 -1.39
N GLY A 116 -9.92 -1.52 -0.95
CA GLY A 116 -9.48 -1.60 0.44
C GLY A 116 -8.49 -0.54 0.86
N THR A 117 -8.54 -0.15 2.14
CA THR A 117 -7.51 0.68 2.77
C THR A 117 -7.08 0.11 4.11
N LEU A 118 -5.79 0.19 4.40
CA LEU A 118 -5.18 -0.26 5.65
C LEU A 118 -4.21 0.80 6.17
N VAL A 119 -4.34 1.11 7.46
CA VAL A 119 -3.39 1.96 8.18
C VAL A 119 -2.65 1.09 9.19
N LEU A 120 -1.33 1.10 9.10
CA LEU A 120 -0.43 0.34 9.96
C LEU A 120 0.42 1.27 10.81
N ARG A 121 0.62 0.87 12.07
CA ARG A 121 1.56 1.53 12.99
C ARG A 121 2.98 1.02 12.70
N GLY A 122 3.84 1.90 12.20
CA GLY A 122 5.25 1.57 11.96
C GLY A 122 6.16 2.77 12.17
N GLY A 123 7.42 2.51 12.49
CA GLY A 123 8.47 3.51 12.68
C GLY A 123 9.66 3.27 11.75
N ILE A 124 10.77 3.97 12.00
CA ILE A 124 12.01 3.79 11.23
C ILE A 124 12.57 2.38 11.50
N GLY A 125 12.67 1.56 10.46
CA GLY A 125 13.22 0.19 10.52
C GLY A 125 12.38 -0.83 11.29
N ASN A 126 11.32 -0.41 11.98
CA ASN A 126 10.58 -1.21 12.94
C ASN A 126 9.07 -1.23 12.67
N ILE A 127 8.49 -2.42 12.78
CA ILE A 127 7.06 -2.67 12.73
C ILE A 127 6.73 -3.85 13.66
N GLY A 128 5.64 -3.73 14.42
CA GLY A 128 5.24 -4.77 15.36
C GLY A 128 4.62 -5.99 14.65
N GLU A 129 4.83 -7.18 15.21
CA GLU A 129 4.28 -8.44 14.67
C GLU A 129 2.75 -8.40 14.51
N GLY A 130 2.04 -7.78 15.46
CA GLY A 130 0.58 -7.61 15.35
C GLY A 130 0.13 -6.77 14.15
N GLU A 131 0.95 -5.80 13.72
CA GLU A 131 0.68 -5.00 12.51
C GLU A 131 0.97 -5.80 11.24
N ILE A 132 2.00 -6.65 11.27
CA ILE A 132 2.29 -7.59 10.19
C ILE A 132 1.14 -8.59 10.03
N GLU A 133 0.69 -9.20 11.12
CA GLU A 133 -0.42 -10.14 11.09
C GLU A 133 -1.74 -9.49 10.63
N LYS A 134 -1.97 -8.23 11.03
CA LYS A 134 -3.08 -7.42 10.52
C LYS A 134 -2.98 -7.19 9.00
N ALA A 135 -1.78 -6.93 8.48
CA ALA A 135 -1.56 -6.78 7.04
C ALA A 135 -1.83 -8.08 6.27
N LYS A 136 -1.35 -9.23 6.78
CA LYS A 136 -1.61 -10.55 6.20
C LYS A 136 -3.11 -10.86 6.11
N ARG A 137 -3.83 -10.73 7.22
CA ARG A 137 -5.29 -10.94 7.26
C ARG A 137 -6.06 -9.98 6.36
N TRP A 138 -5.59 -8.74 6.25
CA TRP A 138 -6.19 -7.78 5.33
C TRP A 138 -6.00 -8.20 3.87
N ALA A 139 -4.80 -8.66 3.50
CA ALA A 139 -4.50 -9.11 2.14
C ALA A 139 -5.34 -10.31 1.70
N PHE A 140 -5.58 -11.29 2.58
CA PHE A 140 -6.47 -12.42 2.28
C PHE A 140 -7.87 -11.98 1.84
N ARG A 141 -8.45 -11.00 2.54
CA ARG A 141 -9.78 -10.47 2.20
C ARG A 141 -9.80 -9.76 0.84
N LEU A 142 -8.65 -9.36 0.30
CA LEU A 142 -8.58 -8.73 -1.01
C LEU A 142 -8.71 -9.73 -2.17
N LEU A 143 -8.47 -11.02 -1.91
CA LEU A 143 -8.57 -12.07 -2.93
C LEU A 143 -10.02 -12.47 -3.24
N ASP A 144 -10.96 -12.09 -2.38
CA ASP A 144 -12.38 -12.40 -2.53
C ASP A 144 -13.12 -11.45 -3.49
N PHE A 145 -12.46 -10.40 -3.98
CA PHE A 145 -13.07 -9.36 -4.82
C PHE A 145 -12.98 -9.62 -6.30
#